data_AF-A0A7J3NQS8-F1
#
_entry.id   AF-A0A7J3NQS8-F1
#
_cell.length_a   1.000
_cell.length_b   1.000
_cell.length_c   1.000
_cell.angle_alpha   90.00
_cell.angle_beta   90.00
_cell.angle_gamma   90.00
#
_symmetry.space_group_name_H-M   'P 1'
#
loop_
_entity.id
_entity.type
_entity.pdbx_description
1 polymer ?
#
loop_
_entity_poly.entity_id
_entity_poly.type
_entity_poly.pdbx_seq_one_letter_code
_entity_poly.pdbx_strand_id
1 'polypeptide(L)'
;MDHPTKTKERKMEHIEICLRKNVQFLKSAGFEDVEFVHCAIPDINFDEVTLEINLFGKRLKAPIIIAAMTGGTRKGGEINAFLASLAEEFEIGIGVGSQRAAIEDASMRETFSVVRKKAPTTLKIANIGAPQLVKGYGVKELEEIVSMVEADILAVHLNSLQEAIQPEGETTFRGVLNRLKQITEAIDVPVMVKETGCGVALEEAILLEEAGVKAIDVGGAGGTSWSAVEHFRRRSKDQLGKTFWDWGIPTVASTVEVASAT
;
A
#
# COMPACT_ATOMS: atom_id res chain seq x y z
N MET A 1 19.79 11.03 -25.09
CA MET A 1 19.11 9.74 -24.85
C MET A 1 19.04 9.59 -23.35
N ASP A 2 17.83 9.60 -22.81
CA ASP A 2 17.60 9.58 -21.36
C ASP A 2 17.76 8.13 -20.89
N HIS A 3 18.86 7.82 -20.20
CA HIS A 3 19.06 6.48 -19.65
C HIS A 3 18.07 6.30 -18.49
N PRO A 4 17.20 5.28 -18.51
CA PRO A 4 16.26 5.06 -17.43
C PRO A 4 17.01 4.88 -16.11
N THR A 5 16.60 5.57 -15.06
CA THR A 5 17.07 5.25 -13.70
C THR A 5 16.60 3.84 -13.33
N LYS A 6 17.41 3.09 -12.55
CA LYS A 6 17.07 1.71 -12.11
C LYS A 6 15.66 1.61 -11.51
N THR A 7 15.23 2.65 -10.78
CA THR A 7 13.89 2.75 -10.20
C THR A 7 12.77 2.74 -11.24
N LYS A 8 12.96 3.40 -12.39
CA LYS A 8 11.96 3.53 -13.46
C LYS A 8 11.76 2.20 -14.20
N GLU A 9 12.85 1.48 -14.49
CA GLU A 9 12.81 0.16 -15.13
C GLU A 9 12.08 -0.84 -14.23
N ARG A 10 12.46 -0.90 -12.95
CA ARG A 10 11.81 -1.75 -11.94
C ARG A 10 10.28 -1.56 -11.92
N LYS A 11 9.81 -0.32 -11.88
CA LYS A 11 8.37 -0.05 -11.80
C LYS A 11 7.60 -0.49 -13.05
N MET A 12 8.22 -0.40 -14.24
CA MET A 12 7.62 -0.94 -15.45
C MET A 12 7.59 -2.46 -15.44
N GLU A 13 8.66 -3.10 -14.99
CA GLU A 13 8.72 -4.57 -14.85
C GLU A 13 7.65 -5.08 -13.88
N HIS A 14 7.45 -4.41 -12.74
CA HIS A 14 6.39 -4.76 -11.78
C HIS A 14 5.00 -4.76 -12.42
N ILE A 15 4.64 -3.71 -13.16
CA ILE A 15 3.35 -3.64 -13.87
C ILE A 15 3.21 -4.80 -14.86
N GLU A 16 4.23 -4.99 -15.71
CA GLU A 16 4.20 -6.00 -16.76
C GLU A 16 4.11 -7.42 -16.19
N ILE A 17 4.87 -7.72 -15.15
CA ILE A 17 4.88 -9.03 -14.49
C ILE A 17 3.52 -9.31 -13.86
N CYS A 18 2.95 -8.35 -13.12
CA CYS A 18 1.62 -8.52 -12.52
C CYS A 18 0.52 -8.72 -13.56
N LEU A 19 0.66 -8.16 -14.77
CA LEU A 19 -0.32 -8.33 -15.85
C LEU A 19 -0.13 -9.64 -16.64
N ARG A 20 1.10 -10.15 -16.75
CA ARG A 20 1.43 -11.23 -17.71
C ARG A 20 1.86 -12.55 -17.07
N LYS A 21 2.15 -12.56 -15.77
CA LYS A 21 2.62 -13.75 -15.05
C LYS A 21 1.60 -14.12 -13.98
N ASN A 22 1.50 -15.41 -13.69
CA ASN A 22 0.78 -15.85 -12.51
C ASN A 22 1.67 -15.59 -11.28
N VAL A 23 1.38 -14.50 -10.58
CA VAL A 23 2.08 -14.06 -9.35
C VAL A 23 1.18 -14.12 -8.13
N GLN A 24 0.02 -14.78 -8.24
CA GLN A 24 -0.85 -14.96 -7.09
C GLN A 24 -0.20 -15.94 -6.09
N PHE A 25 -0.52 -15.77 -4.82
CA PHE A 25 -0.29 -16.82 -3.82
C PHE A 25 -0.94 -18.13 -4.27
N LEU A 26 -0.31 -19.26 -3.94
CA LEU A 26 -0.88 -20.59 -4.12
C LEU A 26 -1.77 -20.96 -2.94
N LYS A 27 -1.47 -20.43 -1.75
CA LYS A 27 -2.36 -20.54 -0.58
C LYS A 27 -3.49 -19.51 -0.64
N SER A 28 -4.60 -19.82 -0.01
CA SER A 28 -5.74 -18.92 0.09
C SER A 28 -5.50 -17.75 1.05
N ALA A 29 -6.33 -16.72 0.89
CA ALA A 29 -6.48 -15.60 1.81
C ALA A 29 -7.26 -15.97 3.10
N GLY A 30 -7.90 -17.14 3.14
CA GLY A 30 -8.67 -17.65 4.28
C GLY A 30 -10.14 -17.21 4.31
N PHE A 31 -10.64 -16.58 3.25
CA PHE A 31 -12.06 -16.16 3.18
C PHE A 31 -13.03 -17.34 3.09
N GLU A 32 -12.56 -18.52 2.68
CA GLU A 32 -13.33 -19.76 2.68
C GLU A 32 -13.67 -20.27 4.09
N ASP A 33 -12.94 -19.82 5.11
CA ASP A 33 -13.15 -20.20 6.50
C ASP A 33 -14.08 -19.22 7.24
N VAL A 34 -14.65 -18.23 6.55
CA VAL A 34 -15.51 -17.18 7.12
C VAL A 34 -16.91 -17.26 6.54
N GLU A 35 -17.89 -17.48 7.40
CA GLU A 35 -19.31 -17.43 7.06
C GLU A 35 -20.04 -16.33 7.83
N PHE A 36 -20.87 -15.55 7.13
CA PHE A 36 -21.78 -14.63 7.78
C PHE A 36 -23.00 -15.37 8.31
N VAL A 37 -23.33 -15.18 9.59
CA VAL A 37 -24.55 -15.73 10.18
C VAL A 37 -25.76 -15.06 9.53
N HIS A 38 -26.59 -15.86 8.85
CA HIS A 38 -27.79 -15.38 8.19
C HIS A 38 -28.83 -14.89 9.21
N CYS A 39 -29.29 -13.64 9.05
CA CYS A 39 -30.44 -13.11 9.78
C CYS A 39 -31.72 -13.38 8.99
N ALA A 40 -32.50 -14.39 9.40
CA ALA A 40 -33.70 -14.82 8.68
C ALA A 40 -34.90 -13.85 8.84
N ILE A 41 -34.85 -12.95 9.82
CA ILE A 41 -35.91 -11.99 10.11
C ILE A 41 -35.27 -10.60 10.29
N PRO A 42 -34.77 -9.97 9.21
CA PRO A 42 -34.20 -8.62 9.31
C PRO A 42 -35.33 -7.60 9.56
N ASP A 43 -35.09 -6.66 10.46
CA ASP A 43 -36.00 -5.53 10.76
C ASP A 43 -35.46 -4.24 10.11
N ILE A 44 -35.23 -4.29 8.79
CA ILE A 44 -34.71 -3.19 7.97
C ILE A 44 -35.16 -3.37 6.51
N ASN A 45 -35.44 -2.28 5.81
CA ASN A 45 -35.71 -2.31 4.38
C ASN A 45 -34.41 -2.24 3.55
N PHE A 46 -34.40 -2.83 2.35
CA PHE A 46 -33.19 -2.85 1.52
C PHE A 46 -32.74 -1.44 1.09
N ASP A 47 -33.68 -0.53 0.83
CA ASP A 47 -33.42 0.85 0.45
C ASP A 47 -32.91 1.74 1.61
N GLU A 48 -32.95 1.23 2.85
CA GLU A 48 -32.34 1.86 4.02
C GLU A 48 -30.87 1.46 4.22
N VAL A 49 -30.37 0.46 3.49
CA VAL A 49 -28.98 0.00 3.60
C VAL A 49 -28.03 1.03 2.98
N THR A 50 -27.09 1.51 3.78
CA THR A 50 -26.03 2.41 3.34
C THR A 50 -24.65 1.76 3.50
N LEU A 51 -23.78 2.01 2.52
CA LEU A 51 -22.35 1.65 2.58
C LEU A 51 -21.48 2.87 2.93
N GLU A 52 -22.11 4.02 3.19
CA GLU A 52 -21.38 5.25 3.42
C GLU A 52 -20.61 5.21 4.74
N ILE A 53 -19.36 5.66 4.69
CA ILE A 53 -18.50 5.77 5.88
C ILE A 53 -17.81 7.13 5.91
N ASN A 54 -17.37 7.54 7.11
CA ASN A 54 -16.43 8.64 7.27
C ASN A 54 -15.08 8.07 7.70
N LEU A 55 -14.03 8.36 6.95
CA LEU A 55 -12.68 7.86 7.19
C LEU A 55 -11.68 9.00 7.00
N PHE A 56 -10.85 9.29 8.02
CA PHE A 56 -9.88 10.40 8.04
C PHE A 56 -10.45 11.76 7.61
N GLY A 57 -11.67 12.08 8.04
CA GLY A 57 -12.34 13.34 7.71
C GLY A 57 -12.94 13.42 6.31
N LYS A 58 -12.97 12.29 5.57
CA LYS A 58 -13.58 12.19 4.24
C LYS A 58 -14.79 11.24 4.28
N ARG A 59 -15.86 11.65 3.62
CA ARG A 59 -17.00 10.77 3.34
C ARG A 59 -16.68 9.92 2.13
N LEU A 60 -16.88 8.61 2.24
CA LEU A 60 -16.82 7.66 1.13
C LEU A 60 -18.21 7.05 0.95
N LYS A 61 -18.59 6.78 -0.30
CA LYS A 61 -19.88 6.15 -0.64
C LYS A 61 -19.90 4.65 -0.39
N ALA A 62 -18.73 4.03 -0.32
CA ALA A 62 -18.54 2.64 0.04
C ALA A 62 -17.23 2.47 0.83
N PRO A 63 -17.10 1.44 1.69
CA PRO A 63 -15.90 1.18 2.48
C PRO A 63 -14.80 0.51 1.62
N ILE A 64 -14.47 1.13 0.49
CA ILE A 64 -13.55 0.61 -0.52
C ILE A 64 -12.47 1.65 -0.78
N ILE A 65 -11.23 1.18 -0.91
CA ILE A 65 -10.07 2.00 -1.25
C ILE A 65 -9.28 1.27 -2.33
N ILE A 66 -8.93 1.98 -3.40
CA ILE A 66 -7.98 1.47 -4.40
C ILE A 66 -6.58 1.53 -3.78
N ALA A 67 -5.99 0.37 -3.49
CA ALA A 67 -4.68 0.28 -2.85
C ALA A 67 -3.54 0.84 -3.73
N ALA A 68 -2.45 1.21 -3.06
CA ALA A 68 -1.24 1.75 -3.69
C ALA A 68 -0.60 0.78 -4.69
N MET A 69 -0.43 1.22 -5.95
CA MET A 69 0.17 0.39 -7.01
C MET A 69 1.36 1.04 -7.71
N THR A 70 1.20 2.23 -8.31
CA THR A 70 2.19 2.73 -9.28
C THR A 70 2.33 4.27 -9.31
N GLY A 71 3.07 4.77 -10.30
CA GLY A 71 3.57 6.14 -10.45
C GLY A 71 5.10 6.12 -10.56
N GLY A 72 5.73 7.16 -11.11
CA GLY A 72 7.17 7.18 -11.39
C GLY A 72 7.55 6.69 -12.79
N THR A 73 6.57 6.48 -13.66
CA THR A 73 6.73 6.21 -15.10
C THR A 73 5.55 6.84 -15.84
N ARG A 74 5.67 7.11 -17.15
CA ARG A 74 4.55 7.65 -17.94
C ARG A 74 3.32 6.75 -17.86
N LYS A 75 3.51 5.44 -18.01
CA LYS A 75 2.44 4.45 -17.91
C LYS A 75 1.82 4.41 -16.51
N GLY A 76 2.64 4.53 -15.46
CA GLY A 76 2.15 4.64 -14.09
C GLY A 76 1.29 5.90 -13.88
N GLY A 77 1.68 7.02 -14.49
CA GLY A 77 0.87 8.24 -14.49
C GLY A 77 -0.48 8.08 -15.21
N GLU A 78 -0.50 7.41 -16.37
CA GLU A 78 -1.74 7.08 -17.10
C GLU A 78 -2.67 6.20 -16.25
N ILE A 79 -2.12 5.19 -15.56
CA ILE A 79 -2.87 4.30 -14.65
C ILE A 79 -3.42 5.10 -13.46
N ASN A 80 -2.58 5.92 -12.81
CA ASN A 80 -3.00 6.75 -11.68
C ASN A 80 -4.12 7.73 -12.07
N ALA A 81 -4.04 8.35 -13.25
CA ALA A 81 -5.07 9.26 -13.73
C ALA A 81 -6.41 8.54 -13.95
N PHE A 82 -6.37 7.35 -14.53
CA PHE A 82 -7.56 6.53 -14.77
C PHE A 82 -8.22 6.09 -13.46
N LEU A 83 -7.44 5.48 -12.55
CA LEU A 83 -7.93 5.02 -11.26
C LEU A 83 -8.44 6.17 -10.38
N ALA A 84 -7.78 7.33 -10.40
CA ALA A 84 -8.25 8.51 -9.70
C ALA A 84 -9.60 8.99 -10.23
N SER A 85 -9.81 8.96 -11.55
CA SER A 85 -11.10 9.35 -12.13
C SER A 85 -12.23 8.40 -11.68
N LEU A 86 -11.95 7.10 -11.59
CA LEU A 86 -12.90 6.13 -11.04
C LEU A 86 -13.13 6.32 -9.54
N ALA A 87 -12.08 6.56 -8.77
CA ALA A 87 -12.18 6.81 -7.34
C ALA A 87 -13.07 8.02 -7.02
N GLU A 88 -12.94 9.08 -7.83
CA GLU A 88 -13.81 10.27 -7.73
C GLU A 88 -15.25 9.96 -8.15
N GLU A 89 -15.44 9.28 -9.29
CA GLU A 89 -16.78 8.94 -9.81
C GLU A 89 -17.58 8.06 -8.84
N PHE A 90 -16.93 7.09 -8.21
CA PHE A 90 -17.54 6.19 -7.23
C PHE A 90 -17.47 6.70 -5.80
N GLU A 91 -16.83 7.85 -5.55
CA GLU A 91 -16.65 8.44 -4.22
C GLU A 91 -15.98 7.45 -3.23
N ILE A 92 -14.94 6.75 -3.68
CA ILE A 92 -14.15 5.77 -2.91
C ILE A 92 -12.69 6.23 -2.78
N GLY A 93 -11.96 5.74 -1.78
CA GLY A 93 -10.58 6.19 -1.54
C GLY A 93 -9.57 5.69 -2.58
N ILE A 94 -8.42 6.36 -2.68
CA ILE A 94 -7.30 5.94 -3.55
C ILE A 94 -5.94 6.20 -2.90
N GLY A 95 -5.07 5.19 -2.95
CA GLY A 95 -3.66 5.32 -2.63
C GLY A 95 -2.76 5.31 -3.87
N VAL A 96 -1.68 6.08 -3.83
CA VAL A 96 -0.66 6.07 -4.88
C VAL A 96 0.48 5.11 -4.55
N GLY A 97 1.20 4.63 -5.56
CA GLY A 97 2.43 3.86 -5.34
C GLY A 97 3.52 4.70 -4.65
N SER A 98 4.61 4.05 -4.22
CA SER A 98 5.71 4.73 -3.52
C SER A 98 6.21 5.96 -4.29
N GLN A 99 6.12 7.12 -3.65
CA GLN A 99 6.49 8.42 -4.21
C GLN A 99 7.99 8.71 -4.16
N ARG A 100 8.81 7.78 -3.64
CA ARG A 100 10.28 7.86 -3.64
C ARG A 100 10.84 8.32 -4.99
N ALA A 101 10.33 7.77 -6.09
CA ALA A 101 10.79 8.12 -7.44
C ALA A 101 10.60 9.60 -7.78
N ALA A 102 9.57 10.26 -7.25
CA ALA A 102 9.31 11.67 -7.47
C ALA A 102 10.08 12.61 -6.52
N ILE A 103 10.61 12.07 -5.42
CA ILE A 103 11.58 12.76 -4.56
C ILE A 103 12.99 12.69 -5.17
N GLU A 104 13.36 11.52 -5.73
CA GLU A 104 14.64 11.32 -6.40
C GLU A 104 14.71 12.04 -7.77
N ASP A 105 13.59 12.14 -8.49
CA ASP A 105 13.48 12.77 -9.80
C ASP A 105 12.20 13.61 -9.91
N ALA A 106 12.35 14.93 -9.86
CA ALA A 106 11.24 15.87 -9.91
C ALA A 106 10.40 15.77 -11.21
N SER A 107 10.97 15.26 -12.31
CA SER A 107 10.23 15.06 -13.57
C SER A 107 9.12 14.01 -13.43
N MET A 108 9.21 13.14 -12.41
CA MET A 108 8.21 12.11 -12.14
C MET A 108 7.01 12.60 -11.32
N ARG A 109 7.05 13.81 -10.74
CA ARG A 109 5.99 14.34 -9.87
C ARG A 109 4.61 14.40 -10.54
N GLU A 110 4.56 14.65 -11.85
CA GLU A 110 3.28 14.71 -12.58
C GLU A 110 2.55 13.36 -12.56
N THR A 111 3.28 12.25 -12.55
CA THR A 111 2.71 10.89 -12.54
C THR A 111 1.97 10.55 -11.24
N PHE A 112 2.17 11.34 -10.19
CA PHE A 112 1.47 11.22 -8.91
C PHE A 112 0.47 12.37 -8.73
N SER A 113 0.91 13.62 -8.93
CA SER A 113 0.07 14.81 -8.74
C SER A 113 -1.11 14.90 -9.71
N VAL A 114 -1.16 14.08 -10.75
CA VAL A 114 -2.37 13.88 -11.56
C VAL A 114 -3.55 13.37 -10.73
N VAL A 115 -3.31 12.63 -9.64
CA VAL A 115 -4.36 12.09 -8.77
C VAL A 115 -5.18 13.20 -8.14
N ARG A 116 -4.57 14.22 -7.53
CA ARG A 116 -5.35 15.35 -6.97
C ARG A 116 -6.15 16.12 -8.01
N LYS A 117 -5.69 16.16 -9.28
CA LYS A 117 -6.43 16.82 -10.38
C LYS A 117 -7.65 16.02 -10.81
N LYS A 118 -7.57 14.69 -10.75
CA LYS A 118 -8.61 13.76 -11.20
C LYS A 118 -9.56 13.34 -10.08
N ALA A 119 -9.10 13.39 -8.84
CA ALA A 119 -9.85 13.04 -7.64
C ALA A 119 -9.72 14.14 -6.56
N PRO A 120 -10.26 15.34 -6.81
CA PRO A 120 -10.12 16.47 -5.90
C PRO A 120 -10.79 16.24 -4.55
N THR A 121 -11.90 15.50 -4.50
CA THR A 121 -12.71 15.39 -3.27
C THR A 121 -12.43 14.13 -2.47
N THR A 122 -12.16 13.00 -3.15
CA THR A 122 -12.02 11.71 -2.48
C THR A 122 -10.82 11.63 -1.52
N LEU A 123 -10.86 10.63 -0.63
CA LEU A 123 -9.77 10.27 0.28
C LEU A 123 -8.53 9.85 -0.51
N LYS A 124 -7.42 10.56 -0.31
CA LYS A 124 -6.14 10.31 -0.97
C LYS A 124 -5.08 9.86 0.01
N ILE A 125 -4.38 8.78 -0.33
CA ILE A 125 -3.32 8.17 0.49
C ILE A 125 -1.97 8.35 -0.21
N ALA A 126 -1.09 9.15 0.39
CA ALA A 126 0.31 9.26 -0.02
C ALA A 126 1.10 8.02 0.42
N ASN A 127 2.25 7.73 -0.18
CA ASN A 127 2.95 6.47 0.10
C ASN A 127 4.47 6.57 0.02
N ILE A 128 5.14 6.02 1.04
CA ILE A 128 6.59 5.89 1.13
C ILE A 128 6.99 4.55 1.76
N GLY A 129 8.20 4.07 1.47
CA GLY A 129 8.71 2.82 2.04
C GLY A 129 9.37 3.03 3.39
N ALA A 130 9.13 2.10 4.31
CA ALA A 130 9.80 2.08 5.61
C ALA A 130 11.35 2.20 5.53
N PRO A 131 12.06 1.58 4.56
CA PRO A 131 13.51 1.74 4.44
C PRO A 131 13.96 3.20 4.26
N GLN A 132 13.13 4.07 3.67
CA GLN A 132 13.50 5.48 3.47
C GLN A 132 13.57 6.24 4.80
N LEU A 133 12.74 5.88 5.79
CA LEU A 133 12.67 6.57 7.08
C LEU A 133 13.99 6.48 7.88
N VAL A 134 14.71 5.38 7.69
CA VAL A 134 16.02 5.11 8.33
C VAL A 134 17.21 5.50 7.43
N LYS A 135 16.94 5.91 6.18
CA LYS A 135 17.94 6.39 5.21
C LYS A 135 17.96 7.91 5.06
N GLY A 136 17.39 8.62 6.03
CA GLY A 136 17.50 10.08 6.15
C GLY A 136 16.29 10.86 5.66
N TYR A 137 15.21 10.21 5.20
CA TYR A 137 13.97 10.93 4.93
C TYR A 137 13.38 11.41 6.27
N GLY A 138 13.18 12.72 6.37
CA GLY A 138 12.63 13.41 7.53
C GLY A 138 11.27 14.03 7.22
N VAL A 139 10.79 14.86 8.14
CA VAL A 139 9.48 15.53 8.05
C VAL A 139 9.32 16.28 6.73
N LYS A 140 10.34 17.01 6.29
CA LYS A 140 10.32 17.78 5.04
C LYS A 140 10.02 16.91 3.81
N GLU A 141 10.70 15.78 3.65
CA GLU A 141 10.45 14.88 2.51
C GLU A 141 9.05 14.27 2.58
N LEU A 142 8.56 13.97 3.78
CA LEU A 142 7.22 13.42 3.98
C LEU A 142 6.12 14.46 3.71
N GLU A 143 6.30 15.70 4.13
CA GLU A 143 5.41 16.82 3.79
C GLU A 143 5.36 17.06 2.28
N GLU A 144 6.50 16.94 1.59
CA GLU A 144 6.53 17.01 0.12
C GLU A 144 5.75 15.86 -0.51
N ILE A 145 5.92 14.64 -0.01
CA ILE A 145 5.17 13.44 -0.45
C ILE A 145 3.66 13.64 -0.25
N VAL A 146 3.24 14.12 0.90
CA VAL A 146 1.82 14.40 1.20
C VAL A 146 1.27 15.50 0.29
N SER A 147 1.99 16.62 0.20
CA SER A 147 1.57 17.79 -0.60
C SER A 147 1.49 17.51 -2.10
N MET A 148 2.31 16.59 -2.61
CA MET A 148 2.34 16.22 -4.03
C MET A 148 0.99 15.73 -4.54
N VAL A 149 0.21 15.08 -3.68
CA VAL A 149 -1.11 14.54 -4.01
C VAL A 149 -2.21 15.11 -3.12
N GLU A 150 -1.93 16.12 -2.29
CA GLU A 150 -2.85 16.64 -1.27
C GLU A 150 -3.50 15.50 -0.48
N ALA A 151 -2.65 14.59 0.01
CA ALA A 151 -3.11 13.41 0.73
C ALA A 151 -3.71 13.77 2.08
N ASP A 152 -4.75 13.03 2.45
CA ASP A 152 -5.41 13.11 3.75
C ASP A 152 -4.72 12.21 4.78
N ILE A 153 -3.93 11.23 4.32
CA ILE A 153 -3.18 10.29 5.15
C ILE A 153 -1.90 9.82 4.45
N LEU A 154 -0.83 9.62 5.22
CA LEU A 154 0.43 9.07 4.73
C LEU A 154 0.53 7.57 5.06
N ALA A 155 0.67 6.72 4.04
CA ALA A 155 1.02 5.32 4.22
C ALA A 155 2.55 5.12 4.23
N VAL A 156 3.03 4.41 5.24
CA VAL A 156 4.37 3.83 5.29
C VAL A 156 4.26 2.33 5.02
N HIS A 157 4.76 1.87 3.87
CA HIS A 157 4.68 0.44 3.55
C HIS A 157 5.83 -0.36 4.14
N LEU A 158 5.49 -1.55 4.64
CA LEU A 158 6.38 -2.62 5.07
C LEU A 158 6.46 -3.64 3.94
N ASN A 159 7.68 -3.92 3.49
CA ASN A 159 7.95 -4.80 2.36
C ASN A 159 9.28 -5.55 2.53
N SER A 160 9.61 -5.94 3.76
CA SER A 160 10.91 -6.52 4.12
C SER A 160 11.25 -7.77 3.31
N LEU A 161 10.27 -8.65 3.07
CA LEU A 161 10.46 -9.82 2.22
C LEU A 161 10.72 -9.42 0.77
N GLN A 162 9.95 -8.46 0.23
CA GLN A 162 10.15 -7.97 -1.13
C GLN A 162 11.56 -7.41 -1.28
N GLU A 163 12.03 -6.56 -0.36
CA GLU A 163 13.38 -5.99 -0.41
C GLU A 163 14.48 -7.06 -0.24
N ALA A 164 14.22 -8.16 0.46
CA ALA A 164 15.18 -9.27 0.57
C ALA A 164 15.31 -10.07 -0.75
N ILE A 165 14.25 -10.14 -1.55
CA ILE A 165 14.18 -10.91 -2.79
C ILE A 165 14.40 -10.03 -4.03
N GLN A 166 14.22 -8.73 -3.94
CA GLN A 166 14.48 -7.81 -5.04
C GLN A 166 15.98 -7.78 -5.37
N PRO A 167 16.40 -7.84 -6.66
CA PRO A 167 17.81 -7.79 -7.04
C PRO A 167 18.56 -6.55 -6.50
N GLU A 168 17.88 -5.41 -6.48
CA GLU A 168 18.36 -4.11 -6.03
C GLU A 168 17.71 -3.68 -4.69
N GLY A 169 17.24 -4.65 -3.90
CA GLY A 169 16.49 -4.39 -2.68
C GLY A 169 17.25 -3.74 -1.54
N GLU A 170 16.51 -3.03 -0.70
CA GLU A 170 17.00 -2.26 0.44
C GLU A 170 16.57 -2.89 1.77
N THR A 171 17.41 -3.79 2.30
CA THR A 171 17.11 -4.59 3.50
C THR A 171 17.39 -3.91 4.84
N THR A 172 17.42 -2.57 4.86
CA THR A 172 17.71 -1.80 6.10
C THR A 172 16.42 -1.43 6.81
N PHE A 173 16.03 -2.23 7.81
CA PHE A 173 14.81 -2.02 8.62
C PHE A 173 15.09 -1.70 10.09
N ARG A 174 16.34 -1.78 10.52
CA ARG A 174 16.72 -1.49 11.92
C ARG A 174 16.36 -0.04 12.26
N GLY A 175 15.54 0.15 13.29
CA GLY A 175 15.12 1.46 13.76
C GLY A 175 13.89 2.05 13.06
N VAL A 176 13.26 1.32 12.13
CA VAL A 176 12.03 1.78 11.45
C VAL A 176 10.94 2.13 12.44
N LEU A 177 10.68 1.28 13.45
CA LEU A 177 9.64 1.55 14.46
C LEU A 177 9.88 2.85 15.23
N ASN A 178 11.13 3.09 15.67
CA ASN A 178 11.49 4.32 16.37
C ASN A 178 11.35 5.55 15.46
N ARG A 179 11.73 5.44 14.18
CA ARG A 179 11.56 6.53 13.22
C ARG A 179 10.09 6.79 12.92
N LEU A 180 9.29 5.74 12.79
CA LEU A 180 7.85 5.83 12.58
C LEU A 180 7.19 6.60 13.72
N LYS A 181 7.52 6.28 14.97
CA LYS A 181 7.04 7.02 16.15
C LYS A 181 7.40 8.51 16.12
N GLN A 182 8.64 8.84 15.76
CA GLN A 182 9.06 10.24 15.62
C GLN A 182 8.30 10.98 14.51
N ILE A 183 7.90 10.27 13.46
CA ILE A 183 7.17 10.84 12.32
C ILE A 183 5.70 11.05 12.67
N THR A 184 5.05 10.08 13.31
CA THR A 184 3.64 10.19 13.71
C THR A 184 3.41 11.34 14.71
N GLU A 185 4.42 11.71 15.49
CA GLU A 185 4.41 12.86 16.40
C GLU A 185 4.67 14.21 15.70
N ALA A 186 5.25 14.20 14.50
CA ALA A 186 5.82 15.40 13.86
C ALA A 186 5.12 15.86 12.58
N ILE A 187 4.38 14.98 11.89
CA ILE A 187 3.66 15.31 10.65
C ILE A 187 2.18 15.63 10.94
N ASP A 188 1.62 16.59 10.21
CA ASP A 188 0.25 17.09 10.45
C ASP A 188 -0.86 16.12 10.02
N VAL A 189 -0.60 15.26 9.03
CA VAL A 189 -1.57 14.26 8.57
C VAL A 189 -1.45 12.96 9.38
N PRO A 190 -2.55 12.21 9.56
CA PRO A 190 -2.48 10.85 10.08
C PRO A 190 -1.44 10.01 9.32
N VAL A 191 -0.81 9.06 10.03
CA VAL A 191 0.08 8.07 9.44
C VAL A 191 -0.56 6.71 9.57
N MET A 192 -0.67 5.98 8.46
CA MET A 192 -1.01 4.57 8.44
C MET A 192 0.21 3.73 8.07
N VAL A 193 0.15 2.46 8.44
CA VAL A 193 1.10 1.45 7.95
C VAL A 193 0.37 0.48 7.04
N LYS A 194 1.08 -0.04 6.04
CA LYS A 194 0.57 -1.10 5.20
C LYS A 194 1.59 -2.20 4.96
N GLU A 195 1.18 -3.44 4.95
CA GLU A 195 2.00 -4.52 4.37
C GLU A 195 1.82 -4.55 2.84
N THR A 196 2.59 -5.36 2.14
CA THR A 196 2.59 -5.50 0.69
C THR A 196 2.15 -6.88 0.17
N GLY A 197 1.96 -7.89 1.02
CA GLY A 197 1.41 -9.20 0.65
C GLY A 197 1.66 -10.32 1.66
N CYS A 198 2.33 -10.06 2.78
CA CYS A 198 2.74 -11.02 3.80
C CYS A 198 1.95 -10.90 5.11
N GLY A 199 1.06 -9.92 5.27
CA GLY A 199 0.27 -9.76 6.50
C GLY A 199 1.03 -9.12 7.66
N VAL A 200 0.27 -8.58 8.61
CA VAL A 200 0.74 -8.01 9.88
C VAL A 200 0.28 -8.89 11.04
N ALA A 201 1.19 -9.22 11.94
CA ALA A 201 0.88 -10.02 13.14
C ALA A 201 0.33 -9.16 14.29
N LEU A 202 -0.35 -9.79 15.26
CA LEU A 202 -0.88 -9.15 16.48
C LEU A 202 0.21 -8.36 17.22
N GLU A 203 1.38 -8.96 17.46
CA GLU A 203 2.47 -8.32 18.19
C GLU A 203 3.01 -7.10 17.45
N GLU A 204 3.03 -7.15 16.12
CA GLU A 204 3.44 -6.02 15.29
C GLU A 204 2.39 -4.92 15.30
N ALA A 205 1.10 -5.29 15.26
CA ALA A 205 -0.01 -4.34 15.33
C ALA A 205 0.01 -3.51 16.62
N ILE A 206 0.24 -4.15 17.77
CA ILE A 206 0.40 -3.48 19.06
C ILE A 206 1.55 -2.47 19.02
N LEU A 207 2.72 -2.88 18.52
CA LEU A 207 3.88 -1.99 18.40
C LEU A 207 3.62 -0.80 17.47
N LEU A 208 2.88 -1.01 16.37
CA LEU A 208 2.51 0.04 15.44
C LEU A 208 1.53 1.04 16.06
N GLU A 209 0.54 0.57 16.82
CA GLU A 209 -0.38 1.42 17.56
C GLU A 209 0.37 2.26 18.61
N GLU A 210 1.25 1.65 19.40
CA GLU A 210 2.11 2.33 20.38
C GLU A 210 3.03 3.38 19.74
N ALA A 211 3.38 3.18 18.46
CA ALA A 211 4.12 4.16 17.65
C ALA A 211 3.23 5.28 17.08
N GLY A 212 1.94 5.33 17.42
CA GLY A 212 1.01 6.39 17.03
C GLY A 212 0.37 6.23 15.65
N VAL A 213 0.53 5.05 15.02
CA VAL A 213 -0.12 4.72 13.74
C VAL A 213 -1.64 4.75 13.90
N LYS A 214 -2.35 5.36 12.94
CA LYS A 214 -3.80 5.56 12.99
C LYS A 214 -4.61 4.53 12.21
N ALA A 215 -3.96 3.74 11.36
CA ALA A 215 -4.57 2.59 10.69
C ALA A 215 -3.50 1.62 10.18
N ILE A 216 -3.91 0.37 10.02
CA ILE A 216 -3.11 -0.71 9.46
C ILE A 216 -3.87 -1.31 8.28
N ASP A 217 -3.28 -1.24 7.09
CA ASP A 217 -3.68 -2.06 5.94
C ASP A 217 -2.88 -3.37 5.99
N VAL A 218 -3.58 -4.46 6.30
CA VAL A 218 -2.96 -5.76 6.58
C VAL A 218 -2.10 -6.27 5.43
N GLY A 219 -2.40 -5.92 4.17
CA GLY A 219 -1.65 -6.42 3.02
C GLY A 219 -1.37 -7.93 3.10
N GLY A 220 -2.39 -8.73 3.45
CA GLY A 220 -2.23 -10.13 3.77
C GLY A 220 -1.91 -11.04 2.59
N ALA A 221 -1.51 -12.26 2.90
CA ALA A 221 -1.25 -13.29 1.91
C ALA A 221 -2.55 -13.86 1.33
N GLY A 222 -2.50 -14.29 0.06
CA GLY A 222 -3.63 -14.84 -0.68
C GLY A 222 -4.03 -14.05 -1.94
N GLY A 223 -3.49 -12.85 -2.12
CA GLY A 223 -3.60 -12.05 -3.35
C GLY A 223 -2.32 -12.07 -4.19
N THR A 224 -1.79 -10.89 -4.52
CA THR A 224 -0.50 -10.75 -5.21
C THR A 224 0.67 -11.10 -4.28
N SER A 225 1.51 -12.07 -4.67
CA SER A 225 2.77 -12.37 -3.99
C SER A 225 3.91 -11.55 -4.56
N TRP A 226 4.44 -10.61 -3.78
CA TRP A 226 5.62 -9.84 -4.22
C TRP A 226 6.90 -10.68 -4.27
N SER A 227 6.98 -11.76 -3.50
CA SER A 227 8.03 -12.77 -3.67
C SER A 227 7.99 -13.38 -5.07
N ALA A 228 6.79 -13.69 -5.58
CA ALA A 228 6.58 -14.18 -6.93
C ALA A 228 6.91 -13.12 -8.00
N VAL A 229 6.50 -11.87 -7.78
CA VAL A 229 6.85 -10.77 -8.69
C VAL A 229 8.36 -10.65 -8.81
N GLU A 230 9.09 -10.58 -7.69
CA GLU A 230 10.55 -10.48 -7.69
C GLU A 230 11.21 -11.76 -8.22
N HIS A 231 10.60 -12.94 -8.08
CA HIS A 231 11.08 -14.16 -8.71
C HIS A 231 11.22 -14.01 -10.23
N PHE A 232 10.22 -13.42 -10.89
CA PHE A 232 10.26 -13.20 -12.34
C PHE A 232 11.20 -12.07 -12.76
N ARG A 233 11.58 -11.17 -11.86
CA ARG A 233 12.59 -10.12 -12.10
C ARG A 233 14.01 -10.64 -11.95
N ARG A 234 14.24 -11.55 -11.00
CA ARG A 234 15.56 -12.12 -10.75
C ARG A 234 16.06 -12.91 -11.97
N ARG A 235 17.30 -12.65 -12.34
CA ARG A 235 18.05 -13.43 -13.36
C ARG A 235 18.96 -14.50 -12.72
N SER A 236 19.01 -14.56 -11.39
CA SER A 236 19.84 -15.50 -10.65
C SER A 236 19.23 -16.90 -10.61
N LYS A 237 20.07 -17.91 -10.38
CA LYS A 237 19.64 -19.31 -10.24
C LYS A 237 19.13 -19.65 -8.83
N ASP A 238 19.23 -18.72 -7.88
CA ASP A 238 18.70 -18.94 -6.53
C ASP A 238 17.17 -19.09 -6.59
N GLN A 239 16.63 -19.91 -5.69
CA GLN A 239 15.20 -20.22 -5.64
C GLN A 239 14.50 -19.38 -4.57
N LEU A 240 15.05 -18.24 -4.13
CA LEU A 240 14.51 -17.46 -3.01
C LEU A 240 13.04 -17.05 -3.25
N GLY A 241 12.77 -16.44 -4.40
CA GLY A 241 11.41 -16.01 -4.77
C GLY A 241 10.40 -17.16 -4.84
N LYS A 242 10.84 -18.37 -5.23
CA LYS A 242 9.99 -19.58 -5.19
C LYS A 242 9.84 -20.15 -3.78
N THR A 243 10.90 -20.12 -3.00
CA THR A 243 10.92 -20.66 -1.62
C THR A 243 9.96 -19.87 -0.73
N PHE A 244 9.93 -18.54 -0.90
CA PHE A 244 9.09 -17.64 -0.13
C PHE A 244 7.83 -17.19 -0.90
N TRP A 245 7.48 -17.89 -1.99
CA TRP A 245 6.32 -17.55 -2.81
C TRP A 245 5.04 -17.43 -1.99
N ASP A 246 4.85 -18.37 -1.06
CA ASP A 246 3.70 -18.44 -0.17
C ASP A 246 4.02 -18.02 1.28
N TRP A 247 5.04 -17.20 1.49
CA TRP A 247 5.34 -16.68 2.83
C TRP A 247 4.31 -15.66 3.30
N GLY A 248 3.98 -15.65 4.60
CA GLY A 248 3.14 -14.63 5.24
C GLY A 248 1.89 -15.16 5.94
N ILE A 249 1.11 -14.25 6.49
CA ILE A 249 -0.13 -14.50 7.22
C ILE A 249 -1.30 -14.31 6.25
N PRO A 250 -2.22 -15.29 6.10
CA PRO A 250 -3.42 -15.12 5.27
C PRO A 250 -4.19 -13.86 5.65
N THR A 251 -4.78 -13.17 4.66
CA THR A 251 -5.51 -11.91 4.86
C THR A 251 -6.52 -11.98 6.00
N VAL A 252 -7.36 -13.02 6.05
CA VAL A 252 -8.36 -13.16 7.12
C VAL A 252 -7.71 -13.27 8.50
N ALA A 253 -6.69 -14.12 8.65
CA ALA A 253 -5.99 -14.28 9.93
C ALA A 253 -5.31 -12.98 10.37
N SER A 254 -4.63 -12.29 9.46
CA SER A 254 -4.01 -10.99 9.76
C SER A 254 -5.04 -9.92 10.12
N THR A 255 -6.19 -9.90 9.45
CA THR A 255 -7.30 -9.00 9.82
C THR A 255 -7.81 -9.27 11.23
N VAL A 256 -8.00 -10.54 11.62
CA VAL A 256 -8.42 -10.90 12.99
C VAL A 256 -7.36 -10.51 14.02
N GLU A 257 -6.08 -10.78 13.74
CA GLU A 257 -4.97 -10.42 14.63
C GLU A 257 -4.88 -8.90 14.83
N VAL A 258 -4.88 -8.11 13.75
CA VAL A 258 -4.82 -6.65 13.83
C VAL A 258 -6.06 -6.08 14.54
N ALA A 259 -7.25 -6.60 14.25
CA ALA A 259 -8.48 -6.16 14.92
C ALA A 259 -8.53 -6.54 16.42
N SER A 260 -7.72 -7.51 16.86
CA SER A 260 -7.62 -7.93 18.26
C SER A 260 -6.55 -7.18 19.04
N ALA A 261 -5.73 -6.36 18.38
CA ALA A 261 -4.69 -5.55 19.02
C ALA A 261 -5.26 -4.35 19.78
N THR A 262 -6.46 -3.88 19.40
CA THR A 262 -7.10 -2.64 19.87
C THR A 262 -8.56 -2.87 20.27
#